data_AF-A0A1H0E4Q5-F1
#
_entry.id   AF-A0A1H0E4Q5-F1
#
_cell.length_a   1.000
_cell.length_b   1.000
_cell.length_c   1.000
_cell.angle_alpha   90.00
_cell.angle_beta   90.00
_cell.angle_gamma   90.00
#
_symmetry.space_group_name_H-M   'P 1'
#
loop_
_entity.id
_entity.type
_entity.pdbx_description
1 polymer ?
#
loop_
_entity_poly.entity_id
_entity_poly.type
_entity_poly.pdbx_seq_one_letter_code
_entity_poly.pdbx_strand_id
1 'polypeptide(L)'
;MKSAVLVAALVLAATGCAGCAEQAGVGECAKQIDLNDTSVNMAEVDCSSQEAVYRVSSRERRTMCPTGDYLTESSGRSKKNGNTRLCYVLNVKEGDCLKAVNQYFERVKCGAGTRKVTKVVDGKSDRALCAGDDSKTYTQPVRTICISRT
;
A
#
# COMPACT_ATOMS: atom_id res chain seq x y z
N MET A 1 -20.49 8.95 49.62
CA MET A 1 -19.11 8.91 49.10
C MET A 1 -18.94 7.73 48.18
N LYS A 2 -18.75 7.95 46.87
CA LYS A 2 -18.07 7.09 45.88
C LYS A 2 -18.34 7.69 44.50
N SER A 3 -17.51 8.66 44.13
CA SER A 3 -17.51 9.31 42.82
C SER A 3 -17.00 8.33 41.76
N ALA A 4 -17.77 8.10 40.71
CA ALA A 4 -17.35 7.37 39.54
C ALA A 4 -16.45 8.28 38.66
N VAL A 5 -15.19 7.90 38.50
CA VAL A 5 -14.26 8.58 37.59
C VAL A 5 -14.46 7.99 36.20
N LEU A 6 -15.18 8.71 35.34
CA LEU A 6 -15.22 8.46 33.91
C LEU A 6 -13.92 8.99 33.30
N VAL A 7 -13.01 8.09 32.95
CA VAL A 7 -11.82 8.42 32.17
C VAL A 7 -12.25 8.53 30.71
N ALA A 8 -12.50 9.76 30.26
CA ALA A 8 -12.66 10.05 28.84
C ALA A 8 -11.29 9.95 28.16
N ALA A 9 -11.11 8.95 27.31
CA ALA A 9 -9.92 8.81 26.47
C ALA A 9 -9.89 9.95 25.44
N LEU A 10 -8.90 10.83 25.55
CA LEU A 10 -8.59 11.86 24.56
C LEU A 10 -8.09 11.17 23.28
N VAL A 11 -8.93 11.16 22.25
CA VAL A 11 -8.48 10.89 20.88
C VAL A 11 -7.76 12.14 20.40
N LEU A 12 -6.42 12.08 20.33
CA LEU A 12 -5.63 13.11 19.67
C LEU A 12 -5.91 13.03 18.15
N ALA A 13 -6.77 13.92 17.66
CA ALA A 13 -6.86 14.21 16.24
C ALA A 13 -5.56 14.92 15.82
N ALA A 14 -4.67 14.21 15.13
CA ALA A 14 -3.52 14.82 14.49
C ALA A 14 -4.03 15.74 13.37
N THR A 15 -4.04 17.06 13.63
CA THR A 15 -4.23 18.07 12.60
C THR A 15 -2.98 18.12 11.72
N GLY A 16 -2.98 17.31 10.66
CA GLY A 16 -1.98 17.36 9.59
C GLY A 16 -2.09 18.65 8.78
N CYS A 17 -0.96 19.27 8.47
CA CYS A 17 -0.87 20.42 7.57
C CYS A 17 -1.38 20.02 6.18
N ALA A 18 -2.45 20.66 5.70
CA ALA A 18 -3.10 20.40 4.41
C ALA A 18 -2.26 20.70 3.15
N GLY A 19 -0.93 20.80 3.27
CA GLY A 19 0.01 21.09 2.18
C GLY A 19 1.34 20.34 2.25
N CYS A 20 1.59 19.52 3.27
CA CYS A 20 2.76 18.65 3.36
C CYS A 20 2.29 17.20 3.25
N ALA A 21 2.41 16.61 2.06
CA ALA A 21 2.23 15.17 1.92
C ALA A 21 3.34 14.47 2.69
N GLU A 22 3.02 13.88 3.85
CA GLU A 22 3.99 13.11 4.62
C GLU A 22 4.26 11.76 3.95
N GLN A 23 5.51 11.29 4.02
CA GLN A 23 5.90 10.00 3.48
C GLN A 23 5.54 8.91 4.49
N ALA A 24 4.73 7.94 4.07
CA ALA A 24 4.31 6.83 4.92
C ALA A 24 5.49 6.04 5.51
N GLY A 25 5.39 5.71 6.78
CA GLY A 25 6.21 4.78 7.54
C GLY A 25 5.83 3.32 7.33
N VAL A 26 6.66 2.40 7.85
CA VAL A 26 6.40 0.95 7.75
C VAL A 26 5.10 0.61 8.48
N GLY A 27 4.19 -0.07 7.78
CA GLY A 27 2.87 -0.43 8.30
C GLY A 27 1.79 0.62 8.05
N GLU A 28 2.12 1.80 7.55
CA GLU A 28 1.16 2.85 7.17
C GLU A 28 0.72 2.70 5.71
N CYS A 29 -0.45 3.25 5.42
CA CYS A 29 -1.02 3.21 4.08
C CYS A 29 -0.64 4.44 3.29
N ALA A 30 -0.59 4.27 1.97
CA ALA A 30 -0.17 5.31 1.07
C ALA A 30 -1.00 5.31 -0.21
N LYS A 31 -1.06 6.49 -0.82
CA LYS A 31 -1.61 6.73 -2.15
C LYS A 31 -0.57 7.42 -3.03
N GLN A 32 -0.68 7.24 -4.33
CA GLN A 32 0.16 7.98 -5.27
C GLN A 32 -0.11 9.49 -5.19
N ILE A 33 0.94 10.29 -5.38
CA ILE A 33 0.84 11.76 -5.42
C ILE A 33 0.51 12.26 -6.83
N ASP A 34 1.20 11.73 -7.84
CA ASP A 34 0.99 12.07 -9.25
C ASP A 34 1.03 10.80 -10.11
N LEU A 35 -0.05 10.55 -10.83
CA LEU A 35 -0.19 9.41 -11.74
C LEU A 35 0.60 9.59 -13.03
N ASN A 36 0.95 10.83 -13.40
CA ASN A 36 1.68 11.14 -14.64
C ASN A 36 3.20 11.09 -14.46
N ASP A 37 3.66 10.98 -13.21
CA ASP A 37 5.08 10.86 -12.93
C ASP A 37 5.59 9.45 -13.24
N THR A 38 6.74 9.39 -13.89
CA THR A 38 7.48 8.16 -14.15
C THR A 38 8.16 7.61 -12.89
N SER A 39 8.41 8.49 -11.92
CA SER A 39 8.93 8.11 -10.61
C SER A 39 7.81 7.72 -9.65
N VAL A 40 8.09 6.75 -8.79
CA VAL A 40 7.15 6.35 -7.74
C VAL A 40 7.24 7.34 -6.60
N ASN A 41 6.15 8.05 -6.33
CA ASN A 41 6.02 8.98 -5.20
C ASN A 41 4.68 8.77 -4.51
N MET A 42 4.74 8.44 -3.22
CA MET A 42 3.57 8.10 -2.41
C MET A 42 3.43 9.05 -1.23
N ALA A 43 2.19 9.43 -0.94
CA ALA A 43 1.81 10.17 0.27
C ALA A 43 1.11 9.22 1.24
N GLU A 44 1.33 9.43 2.53
CA GLU A 44 0.54 8.79 3.57
C GLU A 44 -0.94 9.12 3.43
N VAL A 45 -1.78 8.13 3.72
CA VAL A 45 -3.23 8.28 3.79
C VAL A 45 -3.78 7.32 4.84
N ASP A 46 -4.89 7.69 5.46
CA ASP A 46 -5.60 6.81 6.38
C ASP A 46 -5.92 5.45 5.71
N CYS A 47 -5.55 4.34 6.36
CA CYS A 47 -5.73 2.99 5.81
C CYS A 47 -7.18 2.59 5.52
N SER A 48 -8.16 3.26 6.13
CA SER A 48 -9.59 3.07 5.87
C SER A 48 -10.08 3.85 4.65
N SER A 49 -9.28 4.79 4.12
CA SER A 49 -9.61 5.56 2.93
C SER A 49 -9.74 4.67 1.69
N GLN A 50 -10.64 5.06 0.79
CA GLN A 50 -10.76 4.42 -0.51
C GLN A 50 -9.46 4.55 -1.32
N GLU A 51 -8.70 5.64 -1.13
CA GLU A 51 -7.44 5.92 -1.81
C GLU A 51 -6.25 5.09 -1.27
N ALA A 52 -6.40 4.44 -0.11
CA ALA A 52 -5.37 3.62 0.52
C ALA A 52 -5.19 2.27 -0.18
N VAL A 53 -4.65 2.28 -1.40
CA VAL A 53 -4.44 1.08 -2.23
C VAL A 53 -3.10 0.40 -1.91
N TYR A 54 -2.19 1.10 -1.24
CA TYR A 54 -0.87 0.59 -0.89
C TYR A 54 -0.61 0.68 0.60
N ARG A 55 0.28 -0.18 1.07
CA ARG A 55 0.83 -0.17 2.42
C ARG A 55 2.33 -0.39 2.37
N VAL A 56 3.08 0.38 3.15
CA VAL A 56 4.53 0.18 3.26
C VAL A 56 4.78 -1.11 4.03
N SER A 57 5.44 -2.08 3.41
CA SER A 57 5.83 -3.33 4.08
C SER A 57 7.21 -3.25 4.71
N SER A 58 8.17 -2.62 4.05
CA SER A 58 9.53 -2.51 4.58
C SER A 58 10.23 -1.27 4.06
N ARG A 59 11.32 -0.93 4.76
CA ARG A 59 12.23 0.14 4.39
C ARG A 59 13.64 -0.44 4.28
N GLU A 60 14.13 -0.50 3.06
CA GLU A 60 15.42 -1.10 2.74
C GLU A 60 16.49 -0.02 2.59
N ARG A 61 17.68 -0.27 3.14
CA ARG A 61 18.82 0.65 3.04
C ARG A 61 19.92 0.00 2.23
N ARG A 62 20.30 0.63 1.10
CA ARG A 62 21.35 0.14 0.18
C ARG A 62 21.05 -1.22 -0.47
N THR A 63 19.93 -1.84 -0.17
CA THR A 63 19.44 -3.12 -0.72
C THR A 63 18.14 -2.90 -1.52
N MET A 64 17.77 -3.88 -2.33
CA MET A 64 16.48 -3.90 -3.03
C MET A 64 15.37 -4.37 -2.09
N CYS A 65 14.12 -4.17 -2.49
CA CYS A 65 12.98 -4.79 -1.83
C CYS A 65 13.13 -6.32 -1.76
N PRO A 66 12.49 -6.99 -0.78
CA PRO A 66 12.44 -8.44 -0.74
C PRO A 66 11.91 -9.04 -2.04
N THR A 67 12.09 -10.35 -2.22
CA THR A 67 11.53 -11.06 -3.38
C THR A 67 10.00 -10.91 -3.39
N GLY A 68 9.46 -10.43 -4.51
CA GLY A 68 8.02 -10.23 -4.67
C GLY A 68 7.70 -9.05 -5.59
N ASP A 69 6.42 -8.77 -5.73
CA ASP A 69 5.86 -7.79 -6.67
C ASP A 69 5.66 -6.42 -6.02
N TYR A 70 6.63 -6.00 -5.20
CA TYR A 70 6.60 -4.72 -4.50
C TYR A 70 6.62 -3.54 -5.47
N LEU A 71 5.76 -2.55 -5.24
CA LEU A 71 5.96 -1.23 -5.82
C LEU A 71 7.10 -0.56 -5.04
N THR A 72 8.09 0.02 -5.73
CA THR A 72 9.32 0.52 -5.09
C THR A 72 9.44 2.04 -5.27
N GLU A 73 9.42 2.77 -4.16
CA GLU A 73 9.82 4.18 -4.13
C GLU A 73 11.27 4.27 -3.69
N SER A 74 12.11 4.95 -4.47
CA SER A 74 13.51 5.17 -4.13
C SER A 74 13.72 6.62 -3.69
N SER A 75 14.15 6.83 -2.45
CA SER A 75 14.57 8.17 -2.01
C SER A 75 15.93 8.48 -2.66
N GLY A 76 15.93 9.27 -3.72
CA GLY A 76 17.16 9.87 -4.22
C GLY A 76 17.56 11.03 -3.30
N ARG A 77 18.55 10.83 -2.41
CA ARG A 77 19.53 11.86 -1.95
C ARG A 77 20.38 11.39 -0.76
N SER A 78 21.59 10.94 -1.08
CA SER A 78 22.88 11.42 -0.54
C SER A 78 23.94 10.32 -0.69
N LYS A 79 25.06 10.62 -1.37
CA LYS A 79 26.22 9.72 -1.53
C LYS A 79 26.75 9.17 -0.20
N LYS A 80 26.49 9.84 0.93
CA LYS A 80 26.90 9.41 2.28
C LYS A 80 25.99 8.33 2.90
N ASN A 81 24.68 8.37 2.64
CA ASN A 81 23.70 7.54 3.35
C ASN A 81 23.19 6.35 2.52
N GLY A 82 23.42 6.36 1.21
CA GLY A 82 22.93 5.35 0.28
C GLY A 82 21.44 5.51 -0.01
N ASN A 83 20.96 4.83 -1.06
CA ASN A 83 19.55 4.90 -1.45
C ASN A 83 18.71 4.14 -0.41
N THR A 84 17.68 4.80 0.14
CA THR A 84 16.62 4.13 0.88
C THR A 84 15.50 3.79 -0.09
N ARG A 85 14.90 2.63 0.08
CA ARG A 85 13.75 2.18 -0.71
C ARG A 85 12.59 1.86 0.21
N LEU A 86 11.40 2.34 -0.15
CA LEU A 86 10.15 1.91 0.45
C LEU A 86 9.51 0.87 -0.45
N CYS A 87 9.13 -0.24 0.16
CA CYS A 87 8.61 -1.41 -0.52
C CYS A 87 7.12 -1.54 -0.18
N TYR A 88 6.28 -1.22 -1.16
CA TYR A 88 4.83 -1.20 -0.98
C TYR A 88 4.20 -2.50 -1.44
N VAL A 89 3.22 -2.95 -0.66
CA VAL A 89 2.31 -4.05 -1.01
C VAL A 89 0.92 -3.50 -1.25
N LEU A 90 0.09 -4.22 -1.99
CA LEU A 90 -1.31 -3.83 -2.17
C LEU A 90 -2.09 -4.00 -0.86
N ASN A 91 -2.77 -2.93 -0.46
CA ASN A 91 -3.78 -2.91 0.59
C ASN A 91 -5.16 -3.11 -0.05
N VAL A 92 -5.51 -4.34 -0.38
CA VAL A 92 -6.78 -4.68 -1.05
C VAL A 92 -7.44 -5.88 -0.38
N LYS A 93 -8.74 -6.03 -0.63
CA LYS A 93 -9.54 -7.19 -0.19
C LYS A 93 -10.22 -7.86 -1.37
N GLU A 94 -10.65 -9.10 -1.18
CA GLU A 94 -11.46 -9.81 -2.17
C GLU A 94 -12.71 -9.00 -2.54
N GLY A 95 -12.98 -8.92 -3.84
CA GLY A 95 -14.06 -8.14 -4.41
C GLY A 95 -13.71 -6.69 -4.77
N ASP A 96 -12.55 -6.16 -4.34
CA ASP A 96 -12.12 -4.81 -4.74
C ASP A 96 -11.95 -4.73 -6.27
N CYS A 97 -12.51 -3.69 -6.87
CA CYS A 97 -12.33 -3.39 -8.29
C CYS A 97 -11.23 -2.35 -8.45
N LEU A 98 -10.31 -2.62 -9.36
CA LEU A 98 -9.10 -1.84 -9.58
C LEU A 98 -9.05 -1.32 -11.01
N LYS A 99 -8.47 -0.13 -11.16
CA LYS A 99 -8.02 0.42 -12.44
C LYS A 99 -6.51 0.44 -12.44
N ALA A 100 -5.89 -0.15 -13.45
CA ALA A 100 -4.44 -0.02 -13.64
C ALA A 100 -4.13 1.33 -14.28
N VAL A 101 -3.21 2.09 -13.71
CA VAL A 101 -2.74 3.38 -14.22
C VAL A 101 -1.21 3.39 -14.11
N ASN A 102 -0.52 3.28 -15.24
CA ASN A 102 0.93 3.10 -15.28
C ASN A 102 1.38 1.90 -14.42
N GLN A 103 2.35 2.10 -13.52
CA GLN A 103 2.76 1.09 -12.55
C GLN A 103 1.79 0.90 -11.37
N TYR A 104 0.75 1.73 -11.26
CA TYR A 104 -0.15 1.75 -10.11
C TYR A 104 -1.49 1.05 -10.34
N PHE A 105 -2.15 0.70 -9.25
CA PHE A 105 -3.58 0.44 -9.17
C PHE A 105 -4.28 1.53 -8.38
N GLU A 106 -5.48 1.86 -8.82
CA GLU A 106 -6.45 2.68 -8.09
C GLU A 106 -7.65 1.80 -7.74
N ARG A 107 -8.16 1.92 -6.51
CA ARG A 107 -9.43 1.29 -6.13
C ARG A 107 -10.58 2.13 -6.66
N VAL A 108 -11.46 1.52 -7.45
CA VAL A 108 -12.58 2.18 -8.12
C VAL A 108 -13.88 1.41 -7.87
N LYS A 109 -15.02 2.03 -8.21
CA LYS A 109 -16.30 1.29 -8.24
C LYS A 109 -16.24 0.20 -9.31
N CYS A 110 -16.80 -0.97 -9.04
CA CYS A 110 -16.92 -2.03 -10.03
C CYS A 110 -17.71 -1.54 -11.25
N GLY A 111 -17.21 -1.87 -12.45
CA GLY A 111 -17.69 -1.32 -13.73
C GLY A 111 -16.89 -0.11 -14.23
N ALA A 112 -16.17 0.61 -13.35
CA ALA A 112 -15.27 1.71 -13.75
C ALA A 112 -13.80 1.26 -13.90
N GLY A 113 -13.47 0.06 -13.42
CA GLY A 113 -12.16 -0.58 -13.56
C GLY A 113 -12.24 -1.84 -14.43
N THR A 114 -11.09 -2.31 -14.89
CA THR A 114 -10.96 -3.51 -15.73
C THR A 114 -10.35 -4.70 -14.98
N ARG A 115 -10.13 -4.54 -13.67
CA ARG A 115 -9.46 -5.52 -12.82
C ARG A 115 -10.28 -5.75 -11.57
N LYS A 116 -10.31 -6.99 -11.07
CA LYS A 116 -10.96 -7.33 -9.80
C LYS A 116 -10.09 -8.26 -8.98
N VAL A 117 -9.98 -7.98 -7.70
CA VAL A 117 -9.32 -8.87 -6.74
C VAL A 117 -10.25 -10.06 -6.48
N THR A 118 -9.85 -11.23 -6.96
CA THR A 118 -10.65 -12.45 -6.86
C THR A 118 -10.30 -13.29 -5.65
N LYS A 119 -9.06 -13.18 -5.17
CA LYS A 119 -8.59 -13.94 -4.00
C LYS A 119 -7.46 -13.21 -3.27
N VAL A 120 -7.45 -13.28 -1.93
CA VAL A 120 -6.31 -12.85 -1.10
C VAL A 120 -5.93 -13.99 -0.18
N VAL A 121 -4.69 -14.48 -0.30
CA VAL A 121 -4.15 -15.59 0.50
C VAL A 121 -3.00 -15.08 1.35
N ASP A 122 -3.22 -15.02 2.66
CA ASP A 122 -2.16 -14.73 3.64
C ASP A 122 -1.30 -15.97 3.94
N GLY A 123 -0.02 -15.73 4.27
CA GLY A 123 0.93 -16.78 4.66
C GLY A 123 1.50 -17.60 3.50
N LYS A 124 1.10 -17.33 2.25
CA LYS A 124 1.64 -18.00 1.05
C LYS A 124 2.01 -17.00 -0.04
N SER A 125 3.23 -17.12 -0.56
CA SER A 125 3.70 -16.38 -1.73
C SER A 125 3.83 -17.38 -2.89
N ASP A 126 2.73 -17.59 -3.62
CA ASP A 126 2.63 -18.62 -4.64
C ASP A 126 1.62 -18.21 -5.72
N ARG A 127 2.13 -17.87 -6.91
CA ARG A 127 1.32 -17.45 -8.05
C ARG A 127 0.39 -18.55 -8.57
N ALA A 128 0.71 -19.82 -8.34
CA ALA A 128 -0.12 -20.93 -8.80
C ALA A 128 -1.51 -20.95 -8.12
N LEU A 129 -1.65 -20.31 -6.96
CA LEU A 129 -2.93 -20.17 -6.24
C LEU A 129 -3.98 -19.35 -7.00
N CYS A 130 -3.56 -18.61 -8.04
CA CYS A 130 -4.40 -17.79 -8.88
C CYS A 130 -4.87 -18.49 -10.16
N ALA A 131 -4.55 -19.78 -10.36
CA ALA A 131 -5.10 -20.60 -11.45
C ALA A 131 -4.99 -19.99 -12.86
N GLY A 132 -3.91 -19.22 -13.12
CA GLY A 132 -3.66 -18.56 -14.41
C GLY A 132 -4.10 -17.11 -14.50
N ASP A 133 -4.83 -16.58 -13.51
CA ASP A 133 -5.09 -15.14 -13.39
C ASP A 133 -3.80 -14.35 -13.09
N ASP A 134 -3.83 -13.03 -13.34
CA ASP A 134 -2.75 -12.15 -12.89
C ASP A 134 -2.62 -12.22 -11.36
N SER A 135 -1.39 -12.10 -10.87
CA SER A 135 -1.10 -12.23 -9.44
C SER A 135 -0.09 -11.21 -8.94
N LYS A 136 -0.20 -10.88 -7.65
CA LYS A 136 0.82 -10.17 -6.88
C LYS A 136 1.22 -11.01 -5.69
N THR A 137 2.51 -11.29 -5.58
CA THR A 137 3.10 -12.14 -4.56
C THR A 137 4.13 -11.36 -3.75
N TYR A 138 4.11 -11.54 -2.44
CA TYR A 138 4.97 -10.82 -1.51
C TYR A 138 5.54 -11.81 -0.51
N THR A 139 6.81 -11.63 -0.13
CA THR A 139 7.46 -12.42 0.93
C THR A 139 7.34 -11.76 2.30
N GLN A 140 6.97 -10.49 2.35
CA GLN A 140 6.78 -9.67 3.54
C GLN A 140 5.66 -8.65 3.26
N PRO A 141 4.56 -8.66 4.02
CA PRO A 141 4.04 -9.88 4.63
C PRO A 141 3.88 -10.99 3.57
N VAL A 142 4.08 -12.26 3.96
CA VAL A 142 3.91 -13.37 3.01
C VAL A 142 2.45 -13.39 2.55
N ARG A 143 2.19 -13.12 1.26
CA ARG A 143 0.84 -13.01 0.72
C ARG A 143 0.80 -13.22 -0.80
N THR A 144 -0.30 -13.76 -1.28
CA THR A 144 -0.68 -13.82 -2.69
C THR A 144 -2.00 -13.11 -2.91
N ILE A 145 -2.09 -12.31 -3.96
CA ILE A 145 -3.30 -11.60 -4.39
C ILE A 145 -3.57 -11.99 -5.84
N CYS A 146 -4.76 -12.53 -6.10
CA CYS A 146 -5.19 -12.88 -7.45
C CYS A 146 -6.08 -11.78 -8.01
N ILE A 147 -5.81 -11.41 -9.26
CA ILE A 147 -6.44 -10.28 -9.95
C ILE A 147 -6.90 -10.77 -11.32
N SER A 148 -8.20 -10.87 -11.52
CA SER A 148 -8.76 -11.18 -12.83
C SER A 148 -8.98 -9.90 -13.64
N ARG A 149 -9.06 -10.05 -14.97
CA ARG A 149 -9.67 -9.01 -15.81
C ARG A 149 -11.19 -9.13 -15.72
N THR A 150 -11.87 -7.98 -15.81
CA THR A 150 -13.34 -7.87 -15.80
C THR A 150 -13.83 -7.18 -17.04
#